data_AF-A0A916BZP1-F1
#
_entry.id   AF-A0A916BZP1-F1
#
_cell.length_a   1.000
_cell.length_b   1.000
_cell.length_c   1.000
_cell.angle_alpha   90.00
_cell.angle_beta   90.00
_cell.angle_gamma   90.00
#
_symmetry.space_group_name_H-M   'P 1'
#
loop_
_entity.id
_entity.type
_entity.pdbx_description
1 polymer ?
#
loop_
_entity_poly.entity_id
_entity_poly.type
_entity_poly.pdbx_seq_one_letter_code
_entity_poly.pdbx_strand_id
1 'polypeptide(L)'
;MPIRRKHLPLFISILCLVLIALSTSRLVASSFKGGTSPKQLSDPTSSPAPGETSPRWGSAYVWGPEGEELVTIDRATNAIVSRTQVGSFEDLAEQHLPLYQTEIQSYTAVTEVKKVYVLVYDPVLSNTQSLSDYLNWNSHAAITQGTIDFFQQASHNHVQYEVAYTTILTDGWPELTDGFRYTETTYLAVLNHQIPPPSSAMVNYTKIVNTPGLDFCGKLNRGEIDELWVYNGPYFGFWESTLVGPGAYWYNSPPVPGPTACNRLMPIMGPSPERAVPEAVHNFGHRTESTMTEVYGSWQQNRTSHNWERFALVKHLSPNYAYSGCGNIHFPPNATSDYNYNNPATVNTNCDDFANYPNLSDPPAVQPVTCSAWSCDHLAYLGYWFSHLPANPACGPDSVANDWWKYFANPALALNPPDACLTTPTPTPTATHTLTPTPTPTPTPTATHTLTPTPTPTLTPTATVTPPQFLYLPVILRH
;
A
#
# COMPACT_ATOMS: atom_id res chain seq x y z
N MET A 1 31.16 66.80 33.88
CA MET A 1 30.33 65.81 34.60
C MET A 1 30.02 64.66 33.65
N PRO A 2 30.19 63.41 34.07
CA PRO A 2 31.27 62.63 33.47
C PRO A 2 30.89 61.19 33.05
N ILE A 3 31.88 60.52 32.40
CA ILE A 3 32.14 59.05 32.35
C ILE A 3 31.33 58.29 31.28
N ARG A 4 31.97 57.87 30.15
CA ARG A 4 32.72 56.59 29.91
C ARG A 4 31.77 55.38 29.88
N ARG A 5 31.87 54.34 29.04
CA ARG A 5 32.90 53.73 28.17
C ARG A 5 32.14 52.68 27.31
N LYS A 6 32.37 52.56 26.00
CA LYS A 6 33.06 51.43 25.33
C LYS A 6 33.04 50.09 26.09
N HIS A 7 32.58 48.99 25.46
CA HIS A 7 33.45 47.92 24.91
C HIS A 7 32.67 46.77 24.25
N LEU A 8 33.19 46.37 23.10
CA LEU A 8 32.99 45.10 22.36
C LEU A 8 33.97 44.02 22.94
N PRO A 9 34.14 42.85 22.30
CA PRO A 9 33.61 41.51 22.59
C PRO A 9 34.61 40.58 23.33
N LEU A 10 34.25 39.32 23.61
CA LEU A 10 35.23 38.25 23.85
C LEU A 10 34.87 36.97 23.06
N PHE A 11 35.74 36.62 22.13
CA PHE A 11 35.90 35.31 21.49
C PHE A 11 36.66 34.36 22.44
N ILE A 12 36.43 33.04 22.30
CA ILE A 12 37.34 31.86 22.40
C ILE A 12 36.40 30.64 22.45
N SER A 13 36.12 29.95 21.33
CA SER A 13 36.87 28.85 20.71
C SER A 13 36.82 27.49 21.44
N ILE A 14 36.15 26.53 20.77
CA ILE A 14 36.62 25.19 20.38
C ILE A 14 36.44 23.97 21.33
N LEU A 15 35.71 22.97 20.77
CA LEU A 15 35.75 21.48 20.93
C LEU A 15 35.51 20.82 22.31
N CYS A 16 34.51 19.94 22.42
CA CYS A 16 34.62 18.49 22.14
C CYS A 16 33.40 17.66 22.63
N LEU A 17 32.93 16.76 21.74
CA LEU A 17 32.36 15.41 21.90
C LEU A 17 31.35 15.01 23.02
N VAL A 18 30.13 14.63 22.58
CA VAL A 18 29.55 13.25 22.49
C VAL A 18 29.48 12.34 23.74
N LEU A 19 28.30 11.65 23.86
CA LEU A 19 27.92 10.47 24.71
C LEU A 19 27.57 10.84 26.18
N ILE A 20 26.48 10.40 26.84
CA ILE A 20 25.82 9.08 26.96
C ILE A 20 24.34 9.24 27.41
N ALA A 21 23.56 8.24 27.03
CA ALA A 21 22.19 7.88 27.42
C ALA A 21 21.89 7.69 28.94
N LEU A 22 20.61 7.36 29.19
CA LEU A 22 20.02 6.70 30.38
C LEU A 22 19.74 7.58 31.61
N SER A 23 18.44 7.84 31.84
CA SER A 23 17.90 7.99 33.19
C SER A 23 16.76 6.99 33.42
N THR A 24 17.07 6.00 34.25
CA THR A 24 16.15 5.16 35.04
C THR A 24 15.54 6.03 36.18
N SER A 25 14.52 5.72 37.00
CA SER A 25 14.22 4.52 37.80
C SER A 25 13.00 4.78 38.75
N ARG A 26 12.19 3.72 39.01
CA ARG A 26 11.63 3.21 40.32
C ARG A 26 10.61 4.06 41.11
N LEU A 27 9.62 3.55 41.86
CA LEU A 27 9.44 2.40 42.79
C LEU A 27 7.97 1.86 42.70
N VAL A 28 7.59 0.64 43.10
CA VAL A 28 7.54 0.05 44.46
C VAL A 28 7.60 -1.49 44.40
N ALA A 29 8.32 -2.08 45.34
CA ALA A 29 8.43 -3.52 45.56
C ALA A 29 7.55 -4.01 46.71
N SER A 30 7.01 -5.23 46.60
CA SER A 30 6.72 -6.09 47.75
C SER A 30 7.01 -7.56 47.43
N SER A 31 7.87 -8.13 48.27
CA SER A 31 8.43 -9.49 48.37
C SER A 31 7.45 -10.66 48.23
N PHE A 32 7.85 -11.76 47.57
CA PHE A 32 7.88 -13.12 48.15
C PHE A 32 8.81 -14.04 47.32
N LYS A 33 9.52 -14.92 48.04
CA LYS A 33 10.64 -15.78 47.64
C LYS A 33 10.23 -17.00 46.79
N GLY A 34 11.12 -17.43 45.87
CA GLY A 34 11.31 -18.87 45.59
C GLY A 34 11.74 -19.27 44.17
N GLY A 35 13.03 -19.57 44.00
CA GLY A 35 13.47 -20.80 43.32
C GLY A 35 13.60 -20.86 41.79
N THR A 36 14.86 -21.11 41.36
CA THR A 36 15.34 -21.84 40.17
C THR A 36 15.61 -21.10 38.85
N SER A 37 16.78 -21.44 38.31
CA SER A 37 17.51 -20.90 37.14
C SER A 37 16.85 -21.24 35.78
N PRO A 38 17.30 -20.62 34.67
CA PRO A 38 16.53 -20.48 33.42
C PRO A 38 16.63 -21.71 32.51
N LYS A 39 15.51 -22.05 31.86
CA LYS A 39 15.47 -22.91 30.68
C LYS A 39 15.07 -22.09 29.46
N GLN A 40 15.76 -22.41 28.37
CA GLN A 40 15.67 -21.86 27.03
C GLN A 40 14.23 -21.76 26.49
N LEU A 41 13.92 -20.65 25.81
CA LEU A 41 12.81 -20.59 24.88
C LEU A 41 13.21 -21.33 23.60
N SER A 42 12.42 -22.34 23.25
CA SER A 42 12.43 -23.01 21.96
C SER A 42 11.22 -22.56 21.13
N ASP A 43 11.47 -22.44 19.83
CA ASP A 43 10.59 -22.30 18.66
C ASP A 43 9.12 -22.79 18.77
N PRO A 44 8.15 -22.13 18.09
CA PRO A 44 6.76 -22.54 18.05
C PRO A 44 6.54 -23.57 16.94
N THR A 45 6.47 -24.86 17.32
CA THR A 45 5.81 -25.88 16.51
C THR A 45 4.78 -26.59 17.38
N SER A 46 3.51 -26.25 17.23
CA SER A 46 2.41 -27.08 17.73
C SER A 46 1.28 -27.16 16.71
N SER A 47 1.12 -28.36 16.16
CA SER A 47 -0.13 -28.80 15.53
C SER A 47 -1.25 -28.85 16.58
N PRO A 48 -2.51 -28.57 16.21
CA PRO A 48 -3.63 -28.58 17.14
C PRO A 48 -4.01 -30.00 17.60
N ALA A 49 -4.42 -30.10 18.86
CA ALA A 49 -4.96 -31.32 19.48
C ALA A 49 -6.37 -31.66 18.92
N PRO A 50 -6.79 -32.94 18.89
CA PRO A 50 -8.01 -33.37 18.21
C PRO A 50 -9.25 -33.13 19.08
N GLY A 51 -10.23 -32.38 18.56
CA GLY A 51 -11.52 -32.22 19.26
C GLY A 51 -12.46 -31.13 18.77
N GLU A 52 -12.01 -30.15 17.98
CA GLU A 52 -12.88 -29.08 17.47
C GLU A 52 -13.14 -29.23 15.97
N THR A 53 -14.40 -29.48 15.60
CA THR A 53 -14.85 -29.50 14.21
C THR A 53 -14.91 -28.08 13.65
N SER A 54 -13.78 -27.59 13.15
CA SER A 54 -13.77 -26.47 12.20
C SER A 54 -14.43 -26.92 10.88
N PRO A 55 -15.13 -26.04 10.14
CA PRO A 55 -15.69 -26.42 8.85
C PRO A 55 -14.57 -26.86 7.89
N ARG A 56 -14.71 -28.06 7.31
CA ARG A 56 -13.72 -28.72 6.43
C ARG A 56 -13.50 -28.05 5.06
N TRP A 57 -14.20 -26.95 4.77
CA TRP A 57 -14.32 -26.38 3.44
C TRP A 57 -13.73 -24.96 3.40
N GLY A 58 -12.90 -24.68 2.41
CA GLY A 58 -12.43 -23.34 2.08
C GLY A 58 -12.91 -22.94 0.69
N SER A 59 -13.26 -21.66 0.51
CA SER A 59 -13.60 -21.10 -0.80
C SER A 59 -12.40 -20.34 -1.37
N ALA A 60 -12.12 -20.51 -2.65
CA ALA A 60 -11.11 -19.77 -3.39
C ALA A 60 -11.68 -19.31 -4.73
N TYR A 61 -11.32 -18.10 -5.15
CA TYR A 61 -11.63 -17.58 -6.47
C TYR A 61 -10.51 -17.98 -7.44
N VAL A 62 -10.88 -18.53 -8.60
CA VAL A 62 -9.91 -18.97 -9.61
C VAL A 62 -10.19 -18.23 -10.91
N TRP A 63 -9.14 -17.61 -11.46
CA TRP A 63 -9.21 -16.88 -12.73
C TRP A 63 -8.96 -17.81 -13.92
N GLY A 64 -9.86 -17.76 -14.90
CA GLY A 64 -9.74 -18.50 -16.16
C GLY A 64 -10.29 -17.69 -17.35
N PRO A 65 -9.97 -18.11 -18.59
CA PRO A 65 -10.32 -17.37 -19.81
C PRO A 65 -11.82 -17.30 -20.13
N GLU A 66 -12.68 -17.91 -19.33
CA GLU A 66 -14.14 -18.00 -19.55
C GLU A 66 -14.99 -17.28 -18.47
N GLY A 67 -14.36 -16.53 -17.54
CA GLY A 67 -15.04 -15.73 -16.52
C GLY A 67 -14.73 -16.16 -15.06
N GLU A 68 -15.38 -15.50 -14.10
CA GLU A 68 -15.16 -15.74 -12.67
C GLU A 68 -15.90 -16.98 -12.15
N GLU A 69 -15.16 -17.85 -11.47
CA GLU A 69 -15.70 -19.08 -10.89
C GLU A 69 -15.36 -19.16 -9.40
N LEU A 70 -16.38 -19.40 -8.58
CA LEU A 70 -16.20 -19.72 -7.16
C LEU A 70 -15.94 -21.23 -7.03
N VAL A 71 -14.78 -21.57 -6.50
CA VAL A 71 -14.36 -22.97 -6.33
C VAL A 71 -14.30 -23.30 -4.83
N THR A 72 -15.06 -24.31 -4.40
CA THR A 72 -14.96 -24.85 -3.04
C THR A 72 -13.98 -26.00 -3.01
N ILE A 73 -13.00 -25.93 -2.11
CA ILE A 73 -11.90 -26.91 -2.02
C ILE A 73 -11.93 -27.59 -0.65
N ASP A 74 -11.74 -28.90 -0.64
CA ASP A 74 -11.47 -29.67 0.58
C ASP A 74 -10.04 -29.38 1.04
N ARG A 75 -9.88 -28.71 2.18
CA ARG A 75 -8.56 -28.29 2.68
C ARG A 75 -7.65 -29.45 3.10
N ALA A 76 -8.17 -30.65 3.31
CA ALA A 76 -7.36 -31.81 3.70
C ALA A 76 -6.79 -32.56 2.49
N THR A 77 -7.42 -32.45 1.32
CA THR A 77 -7.04 -33.22 0.12
C THR A 77 -6.66 -32.35 -1.07
N ASN A 78 -6.87 -31.03 -0.99
CA ASN A 78 -6.74 -30.09 -2.11
C ASN A 78 -7.63 -30.44 -3.33
N ALA A 79 -8.67 -31.25 -3.12
CA ALA A 79 -9.62 -31.62 -4.16
C ALA A 79 -10.69 -30.53 -4.33
N ILE A 80 -11.08 -30.25 -5.58
CA ILE A 80 -12.21 -29.37 -5.91
C ILE A 80 -13.51 -30.14 -5.66
N VAL A 81 -14.40 -29.54 -4.86
CA VAL A 81 -15.62 -30.18 -4.36
C VAL A 81 -16.84 -29.64 -5.10
N SER A 82 -16.81 -28.37 -5.46
CA SER A 82 -17.83 -27.75 -6.32
C SER A 82 -17.26 -26.55 -7.07
N ARG A 83 -17.93 -26.21 -8.16
CA ARG A 83 -17.64 -25.11 -9.07
C ARG A 83 -18.97 -24.39 -9.34
N THR A 84 -19.01 -23.09 -9.11
CA THR A 84 -20.20 -22.27 -9.36
C THR A 84 -19.81 -21.07 -10.20
N GLN A 85 -20.46 -20.92 -11.35
CA GLN A 85 -20.32 -19.74 -12.19
C GLN A 85 -20.95 -18.54 -11.50
N VAL A 86 -20.22 -17.45 -11.36
CA VAL A 86 -20.72 -16.22 -10.74
C VAL A 86 -21.06 -15.24 -11.86
N GLY A 87 -22.30 -14.74 -11.89
CA GLY A 87 -22.68 -13.62 -12.75
C GLY A 87 -21.92 -12.35 -12.36
N SER A 88 -21.83 -11.37 -13.26
CA SER A 88 -21.08 -10.12 -13.04
C SER A 88 -21.43 -9.47 -11.70
N PHE A 89 -20.41 -8.86 -11.07
CA PHE A 89 -20.44 -8.28 -9.72
C PHE A 89 -21.61 -7.31 -9.46
N GLU A 90 -22.18 -6.73 -10.52
CA GLU A 90 -23.37 -5.86 -10.49
C GLU A 90 -24.62 -6.58 -9.93
N ASP A 91 -24.79 -7.90 -10.17
CA ASP A 91 -25.98 -8.65 -9.75
C ASP A 91 -25.97 -9.06 -8.26
N LEU A 92 -24.79 -9.09 -7.62
CA LEU A 92 -24.65 -9.49 -6.21
C LEU A 92 -24.82 -8.32 -5.24
N ALA A 93 -24.59 -7.09 -5.71
CA ALA A 93 -24.75 -5.87 -4.89
C ALA A 93 -26.22 -5.57 -4.55
N GLU A 94 -27.18 -6.00 -5.39
CA GLU A 94 -28.61 -5.74 -5.17
C GLU A 94 -29.28 -6.65 -4.13
N GLN A 95 -28.73 -7.81 -3.79
CA GLN A 95 -29.44 -8.76 -2.92
C GLN A 95 -29.24 -8.55 -1.41
N HIS A 96 -28.25 -7.80 -0.94
CA HIS A 96 -27.87 -7.77 0.49
C HIS A 96 -27.75 -6.38 1.14
N LEU A 97 -28.17 -5.30 0.48
CA LEU A 97 -28.22 -3.96 1.07
C LEU A 97 -29.66 -3.42 1.07
N PRO A 98 -30.24 -3.04 2.23
CA PRO A 98 -31.52 -2.36 2.24
C PRO A 98 -31.38 -1.01 1.51
N LEU A 99 -32.25 -0.83 0.51
CA LEU A 99 -32.40 0.34 -0.35
C LEU A 99 -32.28 1.67 0.43
N TYR A 100 -31.10 2.30 0.36
CA TYR A 100 -30.96 3.75 0.49
C TYR A 100 -30.78 4.34 -0.91
N GLN A 101 -31.89 4.49 -1.61
CA GLN A 101 -31.94 5.19 -2.88
C GLN A 101 -32.08 6.68 -2.59
N THR A 102 -30.97 7.31 -2.24
CA THR A 102 -30.84 8.78 -2.26
C THR A 102 -30.26 9.14 -3.62
N GLU A 103 -30.86 10.12 -4.31
CA GLU A 103 -30.34 10.67 -5.57
C GLU A 103 -28.89 11.14 -5.41
N ILE A 104 -27.92 10.29 -5.72
CA ILE A 104 -26.54 10.71 -5.90
C ILE A 104 -26.48 11.35 -7.29
N GLN A 105 -26.45 12.68 -7.32
CA GLN A 105 -25.90 13.36 -8.49
C GLN A 105 -24.52 12.76 -8.74
N SER A 106 -24.36 12.08 -9.87
CA SER A 106 -23.13 11.40 -10.27
C SER A 106 -22.02 12.43 -10.49
N TYR A 107 -21.35 12.81 -9.40
CA TYR A 107 -20.06 13.48 -9.47
C TYR A 107 -19.02 12.39 -9.75
N THR A 108 -18.49 12.36 -10.97
CA THR A 108 -17.26 11.59 -11.23
C THR A 108 -16.14 12.30 -10.50
N ALA A 109 -15.76 11.77 -9.33
CA ALA A 109 -14.55 12.19 -8.65
C ALA A 109 -13.35 12.07 -9.60
N VAL A 110 -12.45 13.04 -9.54
CA VAL A 110 -11.23 13.02 -10.35
C VAL A 110 -10.34 11.93 -9.78
N THR A 111 -10.07 10.90 -10.56
CA THR A 111 -9.08 9.87 -10.21
C THR A 111 -7.68 10.47 -10.22
N GLU A 112 -7.00 10.37 -9.09
CA GLU A 112 -5.59 10.71 -8.91
C GLU A 112 -4.72 9.53 -9.35
N VAL A 113 -4.24 9.55 -10.60
CA VAL A 113 -3.27 8.56 -11.11
C VAL A 113 -1.86 8.98 -10.70
N LYS A 114 -1.12 8.10 -10.03
CA LYS A 114 0.27 8.33 -9.58
C LYS A 114 1.23 7.36 -10.26
N LYS A 115 2.25 7.92 -10.90
CA LYS A 115 3.31 7.16 -11.55
C LYS A 115 4.42 6.83 -10.56
N VAL A 116 4.73 5.56 -10.39
CA VAL A 116 5.68 5.08 -9.39
C VAL A 116 6.97 4.63 -10.05
N TYR A 117 8.10 5.06 -9.50
CA TYR A 117 9.38 4.41 -9.72
C TYR A 117 9.60 3.35 -8.63
N VAL A 118 9.79 2.08 -9.01
CA VAL A 118 10.18 1.02 -8.08
C VAL A 118 11.70 0.80 -8.15
N LEU A 119 12.39 1.10 -7.05
CA LEU A 119 13.80 0.78 -6.87
C LEU A 119 13.93 -0.42 -5.94
N VAL A 120 14.75 -1.40 -6.29
CA VAL A 120 14.93 -2.62 -5.48
C VAL A 120 16.41 -2.80 -5.18
N TYR A 121 16.78 -2.80 -3.91
CA TYR A 121 18.11 -3.24 -3.48
C TYR A 121 18.10 -4.76 -3.28
N ASP A 122 18.61 -5.49 -4.27
CA ASP A 122 18.67 -6.95 -4.27
C ASP A 122 20.04 -7.43 -4.79
N PRO A 123 21.11 -7.24 -4.00
CA PRO A 123 22.47 -7.53 -4.45
C PRO A 123 22.66 -9.01 -4.74
N VAL A 124 23.40 -9.33 -5.80
CA VAL A 124 23.77 -10.72 -6.13
C VAL A 124 24.93 -11.15 -5.24
N LEU A 125 24.75 -12.28 -4.56
CA LEU A 125 25.70 -12.85 -3.63
C LEU A 125 26.76 -13.69 -4.35
N SER A 126 27.82 -14.03 -3.63
CA SER A 126 28.94 -14.86 -4.10
C SER A 126 28.50 -16.24 -4.63
N ASN A 127 27.36 -16.75 -4.16
CA ASN A 127 26.77 -18.00 -4.61
C ASN A 127 25.84 -17.85 -5.84
N THR A 128 25.83 -16.68 -6.48
CA THR A 128 25.04 -16.30 -7.67
C THR A 128 23.53 -16.10 -7.46
N GLN A 129 23.01 -16.32 -6.25
CA GLN A 129 21.62 -15.97 -5.93
C GLN A 129 21.50 -14.47 -5.65
N SER A 130 20.33 -13.90 -5.90
CA SER A 130 20.01 -12.59 -5.32
C SER A 130 19.84 -12.71 -3.81
N LEU A 131 19.97 -11.59 -3.09
CA LEU A 131 19.81 -11.56 -1.65
C LEU A 131 18.42 -12.02 -1.23
N SER A 132 17.37 -11.57 -1.94
CA SER A 132 15.99 -11.97 -1.66
C SER A 132 15.78 -13.46 -1.87
N ASP A 133 16.35 -14.04 -2.93
CA ASP A 133 16.25 -15.48 -3.20
C ASP A 133 16.99 -16.30 -2.14
N TYR A 134 18.20 -15.85 -1.75
CA TYR A 134 18.99 -16.51 -0.72
C TYR A 134 18.29 -16.51 0.65
N LEU A 135 17.63 -15.41 1.01
CA LEU A 135 16.92 -15.26 2.28
C LEU A 135 15.45 -15.69 2.22
N ASN A 136 14.98 -16.18 1.06
CA ASN A 136 13.59 -16.58 0.82
C ASN A 136 12.60 -15.47 1.21
N TRP A 137 12.90 -14.24 0.78
CA TRP A 137 12.02 -13.09 0.95
C TRP A 137 10.91 -13.07 -0.12
N ASN A 138 9.85 -12.33 0.18
CA ASN A 138 8.72 -12.18 -0.73
C ASN A 138 9.10 -11.40 -1.99
N SER A 139 8.38 -11.65 -3.07
CA SER A 139 8.57 -10.91 -4.32
C SER A 139 8.18 -9.44 -4.16
N HIS A 140 9.12 -8.54 -4.44
CA HIS A 140 8.84 -7.09 -4.49
C HIS A 140 7.72 -6.77 -5.49
N ALA A 141 7.62 -7.51 -6.60
CA ALA A 141 6.59 -7.31 -7.61
C ALA A 141 5.20 -7.69 -7.08
N ALA A 142 5.10 -8.80 -6.33
CA ALA A 142 3.84 -9.22 -5.71
C ALA A 142 3.37 -8.23 -4.63
N ILE A 143 4.29 -7.74 -3.79
CA ILE A 143 3.95 -6.72 -2.77
C ILE A 143 3.53 -5.42 -3.44
N THR A 144 4.23 -5.01 -4.50
CA THR A 144 3.90 -3.81 -5.28
C THR A 144 2.49 -3.92 -5.83
N GLN A 145 2.18 -5.00 -6.56
CA GLN A 145 0.86 -5.18 -7.14
C GLN A 145 -0.24 -5.25 -6.08
N GLY A 146 -0.03 -6.02 -5.00
CA GLY A 146 -1.00 -6.09 -3.91
C GLY A 146 -1.25 -4.75 -3.21
N THR A 147 -0.24 -3.88 -3.15
CA THR A 147 -0.37 -2.51 -2.61
C THR A 147 -1.16 -1.62 -3.57
N ILE A 148 -0.92 -1.74 -4.88
CA ILE A 148 -1.69 -1.03 -5.93
C ILE A 148 -3.16 -1.45 -5.89
N ASP A 149 -3.42 -2.76 -5.88
CA ASP A 149 -4.78 -3.32 -5.84
C ASP A 149 -5.52 -2.90 -4.57
N PHE A 150 -4.83 -2.92 -3.42
CA PHE A 150 -5.39 -2.45 -2.15
C PHE A 150 -5.86 -0.99 -2.24
N PHE A 151 -5.01 -0.08 -2.72
CA PHE A 151 -5.39 1.34 -2.77
C PHE A 151 -6.43 1.63 -3.84
N GLN A 152 -6.42 0.91 -4.95
CA GLN A 152 -7.48 1.00 -5.94
C GLN A 152 -8.84 0.63 -5.32
N GLN A 153 -8.89 -0.45 -4.54
CA GLN A 153 -10.10 -0.92 -3.87
C GLN A 153 -10.53 0.00 -2.72
N ALA A 154 -9.63 0.26 -1.77
CA ALA A 154 -9.93 1.01 -0.54
C ALA A 154 -10.30 2.47 -0.80
N SER A 155 -9.81 3.05 -1.90
CA SER A 155 -10.14 4.42 -2.31
C SER A 155 -11.33 4.50 -3.27
N HIS A 156 -11.99 3.38 -3.60
CA HIS A 156 -13.04 3.34 -4.62
C HIS A 156 -12.62 3.96 -5.96
N ASN A 157 -11.39 3.67 -6.42
CA ASN A 157 -10.76 4.24 -7.61
C ASN A 157 -10.45 5.76 -7.55
N HIS A 158 -10.49 6.41 -6.38
CA HIS A 158 -10.01 7.78 -6.23
C HIS A 158 -8.49 7.87 -6.42
N VAL A 159 -7.74 6.83 -6.06
CA VAL A 159 -6.30 6.75 -6.25
C VAL A 159 -5.96 5.51 -7.06
N GLN A 160 -5.15 5.69 -8.10
CA GLN A 160 -4.61 4.60 -8.91
C GLN A 160 -3.11 4.78 -9.04
N TYR A 161 -2.38 3.67 -8.95
CA TYR A 161 -0.93 3.66 -9.11
C TYR A 161 -0.55 2.95 -10.41
N GLU A 162 0.40 3.53 -11.14
CA GLU A 162 0.99 2.96 -12.34
C GLU A 162 2.50 2.83 -12.12
N VAL A 163 3.05 1.62 -12.27
CA VAL A 163 4.51 1.45 -12.23
C VAL A 163 5.11 1.95 -13.55
N ALA A 164 5.71 3.13 -13.52
CA ALA A 164 6.34 3.74 -14.69
C ALA A 164 7.75 3.21 -14.96
N TYR A 165 8.48 2.87 -13.88
CA TYR A 165 9.84 2.34 -13.97
C TYR A 165 10.10 1.33 -12.87
N THR A 166 10.92 0.33 -13.18
CA THR A 166 11.50 -0.59 -12.19
C THR A 166 13.00 -0.70 -12.41
N THR A 167 13.78 -0.64 -11.34
CA THR A 167 15.22 -0.90 -11.39
C THR A 167 15.63 -1.75 -10.21
N ILE A 168 16.34 -2.84 -10.52
CA ILE A 168 16.92 -3.75 -9.53
C ILE A 168 18.42 -3.48 -9.49
N LEU A 169 18.91 -3.08 -8.32
CA LEU A 169 20.33 -2.84 -8.05
C LEU A 169 20.96 -4.14 -7.56
N THR A 170 21.63 -4.84 -8.47
CA THR A 170 22.28 -6.14 -8.21
C THR A 170 23.74 -6.03 -7.77
N ASP A 171 24.37 -4.88 -7.99
CA ASP A 171 25.80 -4.66 -7.79
C ASP A 171 26.12 -3.75 -6.58
N GLY A 172 25.12 -3.37 -5.80
CA GLY A 172 25.28 -2.33 -4.78
C GLY A 172 24.49 -2.55 -3.50
N TRP A 173 25.14 -2.23 -2.38
CA TRP A 173 24.50 -2.03 -1.09
C TRP A 173 24.28 -0.53 -0.87
N PRO A 174 23.15 -0.12 -0.25
CA PRO A 174 22.89 1.28 0.03
C PRO A 174 23.95 1.84 0.98
N GLU A 175 24.26 3.13 0.82
CA GLU A 175 25.20 3.84 1.71
C GLU A 175 24.44 4.43 2.88
N LEU A 176 24.98 4.26 4.08
CA LEU A 176 24.48 4.90 5.28
C LEU A 176 24.99 6.34 5.40
N THR A 177 24.41 7.12 6.31
CA THR A 177 24.72 8.55 6.45
C THR A 177 26.16 8.86 6.84
N ASP A 178 26.88 7.91 7.44
CA ASP A 178 28.31 8.01 7.80
C ASP A 178 29.25 7.53 6.68
N GLY A 179 28.71 7.13 5.53
CA GLY A 179 29.46 6.57 4.41
C GLY A 179 29.69 5.06 4.50
N PHE A 180 29.23 4.40 5.56
CA PHE A 180 29.30 2.95 5.65
C PHE A 180 28.47 2.30 4.54
N ARG A 181 29.01 1.21 3.99
CA ARG A 181 28.30 0.32 3.08
C ARG A 181 28.51 -1.10 3.55
N TYR A 182 27.43 -1.86 3.57
CA TYR A 182 27.51 -3.28 3.75
C TYR A 182 28.31 -3.95 2.62
N THR A 183 28.93 -5.06 2.97
CA THR A 183 29.33 -6.10 2.03
C THR A 183 28.46 -7.32 2.31
N GLU A 184 28.42 -8.29 1.41
CA GLU A 184 27.75 -9.57 1.66
C GLU A 184 28.15 -10.16 3.01
N THR A 185 29.46 -10.21 3.30
CA THR A 185 29.98 -10.78 4.55
C THR A 185 29.49 -10.01 5.78
N THR A 186 29.60 -8.68 5.79
CA THR A 186 29.20 -7.90 6.98
C THR A 186 27.70 -7.90 7.15
N TYR A 187 26.94 -7.90 6.06
CA TYR A 187 25.48 -7.94 6.10
C TYR A 187 24.94 -9.25 6.66
N LEU A 188 25.40 -10.38 6.10
CA LEU A 188 24.98 -11.70 6.56
C LEU A 188 25.43 -11.95 8.01
N ALA A 189 26.58 -11.42 8.44
CA ALA A 189 27.01 -11.51 9.83
C ALA A 189 26.09 -10.72 10.79
N VAL A 190 25.60 -9.54 10.38
CA VAL A 190 24.61 -8.78 11.16
C VAL A 190 23.28 -9.53 11.22
N LEU A 191 22.78 -10.02 10.09
CA LEU A 191 21.53 -10.78 10.03
C LEU A 191 21.56 -12.04 10.91
N ASN A 192 22.69 -12.72 10.94
CA ASN A 192 22.89 -13.92 11.76
C ASN A 192 23.28 -13.61 13.22
N HIS A 193 23.20 -12.35 13.65
CA HIS A 193 23.55 -11.88 15.00
C HIS A 193 24.99 -12.22 15.43
N GLN A 194 25.91 -12.37 14.48
CA GLN A 194 27.32 -12.64 14.74
C GLN A 194 28.08 -11.37 15.11
N ILE A 195 27.64 -10.23 14.58
CA ILE A 195 28.14 -8.90 14.91
C ILE A 195 26.97 -7.93 15.08
N PRO A 196 27.11 -6.86 15.88
CA PRO A 196 26.08 -5.84 15.98
C PRO A 196 25.97 -5.03 14.68
N PRO A 197 24.79 -4.47 14.36
CA PRO A 197 24.63 -3.52 13.26
C PRO A 197 25.45 -2.23 13.51
N PRO A 198 25.79 -1.46 12.46
CA PRO A 198 26.43 -0.15 12.58
C PRO A 198 25.64 0.82 13.45
N SER A 199 26.33 1.70 14.17
CA SER A 199 25.72 2.68 15.09
C SER A 199 24.96 3.81 14.37
N SER A 200 25.38 4.18 13.15
CA SER A 200 24.68 5.09 12.25
C SER A 200 23.82 4.26 11.29
N ALA A 201 22.65 3.82 11.75
CA ALA A 201 21.82 2.87 11.02
C ALA A 201 20.93 3.48 9.93
N MET A 202 21.13 4.74 9.50
CA MET A 202 20.23 5.41 8.55
C MET A 202 20.83 5.48 7.14
N VAL A 203 20.00 5.25 6.13
CA VAL A 203 20.41 5.35 4.72
C VAL A 203 20.60 6.81 4.30
N ASN A 204 21.54 7.03 3.39
CA ASN A 204 21.77 8.33 2.78
C ASN A 204 20.79 8.59 1.62
N TYR A 205 19.57 9.00 1.95
CA TYR A 205 18.53 9.34 0.98
C TYR A 205 18.98 10.41 -0.03
N THR A 206 19.73 11.42 0.41
CA THR A 206 20.26 12.49 -0.47
C THR A 206 21.13 11.90 -1.57
N LYS A 207 21.95 10.88 -1.25
CA LYS A 207 22.75 10.18 -2.25
C LYS A 207 21.90 9.37 -3.21
N ILE A 208 20.88 8.66 -2.70
CA ILE A 208 19.95 7.86 -3.52
C ILE A 208 19.22 8.76 -4.53
N VAL A 209 18.54 9.79 -4.05
CA VAL A 209 17.76 10.73 -4.87
C VAL A 209 18.62 11.44 -5.93
N ASN A 210 19.88 11.71 -5.62
CA ASN A 210 20.82 12.36 -6.54
C ASN A 210 21.62 11.37 -7.41
N THR A 211 21.26 10.09 -7.46
CA THR A 211 21.96 9.09 -8.29
C THR A 211 21.84 9.48 -9.77
N PRO A 212 22.94 9.89 -10.45
CA PRO A 212 22.84 10.51 -11.78
C PRO A 212 22.24 9.58 -12.85
N GLY A 213 22.53 8.27 -12.75
CA GLY A 213 22.01 7.27 -13.70
C GLY A 213 20.53 6.95 -13.55
N LEU A 214 19.91 7.28 -12.40
CA LEU A 214 18.50 7.01 -12.12
C LEU A 214 17.62 8.25 -12.30
N ASP A 215 18.20 9.44 -12.15
CA ASP A 215 17.56 10.74 -12.45
C ASP A 215 16.20 10.95 -11.76
N PHE A 216 16.04 10.51 -10.50
CA PHE A 216 14.73 10.55 -9.82
C PHE A 216 14.11 11.95 -9.79
N CYS A 217 14.87 12.96 -9.36
CA CYS A 217 14.37 14.33 -9.38
C CYS A 217 14.10 14.86 -10.80
N GLY A 218 14.92 14.51 -11.79
CA GLY A 218 14.66 14.93 -13.17
C GLY A 218 13.37 14.32 -13.71
N LYS A 219 13.14 13.02 -13.48
CA LYS A 219 11.90 12.32 -13.83
C LYS A 219 10.68 12.92 -13.14
N LEU A 220 10.81 13.22 -11.86
CA LEU A 220 9.78 13.93 -11.09
C LEU A 220 9.46 15.28 -11.74
N ASN A 221 10.49 16.09 -12.03
CA ASN A 221 10.34 17.43 -12.60
C ASN A 221 9.71 17.42 -13.99
N ARG A 222 9.85 16.32 -14.75
CA ARG A 222 9.25 16.12 -16.08
C ARG A 222 7.88 15.45 -16.06
N GLY A 223 7.34 15.10 -14.88
CA GLY A 223 6.04 14.43 -14.76
C GLY A 223 6.07 12.95 -15.19
N GLU A 224 7.24 12.33 -15.23
CA GLU A 224 7.40 10.91 -15.57
C GLU A 224 7.12 10.00 -14.38
N ILE A 225 7.37 10.48 -13.17
CA ILE A 225 7.08 9.79 -11.90
C ILE A 225 6.53 10.81 -10.90
N ASP A 226 5.77 10.35 -9.93
CA ASP A 226 5.22 11.11 -8.80
C ASP A 226 5.74 10.58 -7.46
N GLU A 227 6.10 9.29 -7.40
CA GLU A 227 6.57 8.63 -6.19
C GLU A 227 7.76 7.69 -6.46
N LEU A 228 8.52 7.42 -5.41
CA LEU A 228 9.61 6.44 -5.41
C LEU A 228 9.34 5.38 -4.33
N TRP A 229 9.20 4.12 -4.71
CA TRP A 229 9.06 3.00 -3.78
C TRP A 229 10.36 2.20 -3.75
N VAL A 230 11.02 2.14 -2.61
CA VAL A 230 12.34 1.54 -2.43
C VAL A 230 12.25 0.26 -1.62
N TYR A 231 12.28 -0.87 -2.31
CA TYR A 231 12.39 -2.18 -1.67
C TYR A 231 13.80 -2.36 -1.11
N ASN A 232 13.86 -2.66 0.19
CA ASN A 232 15.09 -2.69 0.95
C ASN A 232 15.03 -3.77 2.05
N GLY A 233 16.19 -4.25 2.48
CA GLY A 233 16.30 -5.25 3.54
C GLY A 233 16.49 -4.65 4.95
N PRO A 234 16.41 -5.48 5.99
CA PRO A 234 16.63 -5.07 7.37
C PRO A 234 18.03 -4.49 7.51
N TYR A 235 18.17 -3.52 8.41
CA TYR A 235 19.41 -2.78 8.66
C TYR A 235 19.96 -1.94 7.49
N PHE A 236 19.27 -1.86 6.34
CA PHE A 236 19.66 -0.92 5.27
C PHE A 236 19.37 0.54 5.61
N GLY A 237 18.60 0.79 6.67
CA GLY A 237 18.41 2.13 7.25
C GLY A 237 17.34 2.97 6.59
N PHE A 238 16.39 2.33 5.91
CA PHE A 238 15.23 3.00 5.37
C PHE A 238 14.17 3.21 6.45
N TRP A 239 13.38 4.26 6.22
CA TRP A 239 12.15 4.54 6.93
C TRP A 239 11.00 3.98 6.10
N GLU A 240 9.88 3.71 6.74
CA GLU A 240 8.65 3.26 6.07
C GLU A 240 8.15 4.31 5.07
N SER A 241 8.31 5.59 5.40
CA SER A 241 8.13 6.70 4.47
C SER A 241 9.06 7.87 4.80
N THR A 242 9.37 8.67 3.79
CA THR A 242 10.02 9.99 3.89
C THR A 242 9.60 10.87 2.72
N LEU A 243 9.93 12.16 2.78
CA LEU A 243 9.52 13.15 1.79
C LEU A 243 10.71 13.98 1.34
N VAL A 244 10.85 14.16 0.02
CA VAL A 244 11.88 15.00 -0.58
C VAL A 244 11.26 16.10 -1.44
N GLY A 245 11.89 17.26 -1.46
CA GLY A 245 11.51 18.40 -2.30
C GLY A 245 11.25 19.68 -1.50
N PRO A 246 10.85 20.77 -2.19
CA PRO A 246 10.61 22.06 -1.55
C PRO A 246 9.42 21.98 -0.59
N GLY A 247 9.62 22.43 0.66
CA GLY A 247 8.58 22.39 1.68
C GLY A 247 8.33 21.00 2.28
N ALA A 248 9.24 20.03 2.09
CA ALA A 248 9.07 18.71 2.69
C ALA A 248 8.98 18.82 4.22
N TYR A 249 8.00 18.12 4.79
CA TYR A 249 7.66 18.10 6.21
C TYR A 249 7.81 16.67 6.76
N TRP A 250 7.55 16.49 8.07
CA TRP A 250 7.63 15.18 8.70
C TRP A 250 6.69 14.18 7.99
N TYR A 251 7.24 13.06 7.52
CA TYR A 251 6.50 12.08 6.73
C TYR A 251 6.82 10.68 7.22
N ASN A 252 6.41 10.38 8.45
CA ASN A 252 6.90 9.29 9.32
C ASN A 252 8.41 9.31 9.60
N SER A 253 9.10 10.35 9.15
CA SER A 253 10.53 10.56 9.34
C SER A 253 10.88 12.02 9.03
N PRO A 254 12.10 12.47 9.40
CA PRO A 254 12.62 13.74 8.94
C PRO A 254 12.66 13.81 7.40
N PRO A 255 12.43 14.98 6.79
CA PRO A 255 12.62 15.19 5.36
C PRO A 255 14.01 14.79 4.87
N VAL A 256 14.10 14.36 3.61
CA VAL A 256 15.38 14.09 2.96
C VAL A 256 16.22 15.39 2.92
N PRO A 257 17.43 15.40 3.49
CA PRO A 257 18.22 16.62 3.54
C PRO A 257 18.70 17.05 2.14
N GLY A 258 18.77 18.35 1.93
CA GLY A 258 19.30 18.94 0.70
C GLY A 258 20.84 18.91 0.61
N PRO A 259 21.40 19.24 -0.58
CA PRO A 259 20.69 19.68 -1.78
C PRO A 259 20.10 18.51 -2.60
N THR A 260 18.95 18.76 -3.24
CA THR A 260 18.35 17.86 -4.24
C THR A 260 17.86 18.69 -5.42
N ALA A 261 17.73 18.07 -6.61
CA ALA A 261 17.23 18.74 -7.81
C ALA A 261 15.69 18.69 -7.95
N CYS A 262 14.99 18.16 -6.95
CA CYS A 262 13.54 17.95 -6.99
C CYS A 262 12.82 19.31 -6.86
N ASN A 263 11.95 19.63 -7.81
CA ASN A 263 11.23 20.92 -7.84
C ASN A 263 9.80 20.83 -7.26
N ARG A 264 9.35 19.63 -6.91
CA ARG A 264 8.09 19.32 -6.23
C ARG A 264 8.32 18.24 -5.18
N LEU A 265 7.34 18.05 -4.32
CA LEU A 265 7.38 16.97 -3.33
C LEU A 265 7.25 15.61 -4.01
N MET A 266 8.08 14.66 -3.59
CA MET A 266 8.03 13.26 -3.99
C MET A 266 8.01 12.38 -2.74
N PRO A 267 6.90 11.67 -2.45
CA PRO A 267 6.89 10.60 -1.47
C PRO A 267 7.94 9.54 -1.80
N ILE A 268 8.66 9.10 -0.78
CA ILE A 268 9.53 7.93 -0.85
C ILE A 268 9.01 6.91 0.15
N MET A 269 8.61 5.75 -0.33
CA MET A 269 8.08 4.65 0.47
C MET A 269 9.13 3.55 0.62
N GLY A 270 9.25 2.92 1.79
CA GLY A 270 10.28 1.92 2.09
C GLY A 270 9.73 0.53 2.44
N PRO A 271 8.99 -0.16 1.55
CA PRO A 271 8.52 -1.52 1.81
C PRO A 271 9.70 -2.50 1.97
N SER A 272 9.56 -3.48 2.87
CA SER A 272 10.54 -4.57 3.04
C SER A 272 9.99 -5.88 2.45
N PRO A 273 10.75 -6.60 1.59
CA PRO A 273 10.36 -7.91 1.09
C PRO A 273 10.46 -9.01 2.16
N GLU A 274 11.01 -8.74 3.36
CA GLU A 274 10.85 -9.64 4.52
C GLU A 274 9.39 -9.77 4.96
N ARG A 275 8.58 -8.78 4.59
CA ARG A 275 7.18 -8.62 4.96
C ARG A 275 6.27 -8.86 3.76
N ALA A 276 4.97 -8.66 3.96
CA ALA A 276 3.97 -8.83 2.92
C ALA A 276 3.24 -7.51 2.66
N VAL A 277 2.14 -7.60 1.89
CA VAL A 277 1.26 -6.47 1.58
C VAL A 277 0.76 -5.71 2.82
N PRO A 278 0.38 -6.35 3.95
CA PRO A 278 -0.13 -5.62 5.13
C PRO A 278 0.86 -4.59 5.67
N GLU A 279 2.14 -4.94 5.81
CA GLU A 279 3.16 -4.00 6.29
C GLU A 279 3.48 -2.93 5.22
N ALA A 280 3.49 -3.29 3.95
CA ALA A 280 3.65 -2.30 2.88
C ALA A 280 2.54 -1.25 2.94
N VAL A 281 1.27 -1.65 3.08
CA VAL A 281 0.12 -0.74 3.22
C VAL A 281 0.18 0.04 4.53
N HIS A 282 0.66 -0.58 5.62
CA HIS A 282 0.86 0.10 6.91
C HIS A 282 1.79 1.32 6.78
N ASN A 283 2.85 1.24 5.97
CA ASN A 283 3.72 2.38 5.66
C ASN A 283 2.96 3.57 5.06
N PHE A 284 2.00 3.31 4.17
CA PHE A 284 1.15 4.34 3.59
C PHE A 284 0.15 4.91 4.59
N GLY A 285 -0.23 4.11 5.59
CA GLY A 285 -0.95 4.55 6.75
C GLY A 285 -0.20 5.69 7.46
N HIS A 286 1.07 5.49 7.79
CA HIS A 286 1.89 6.52 8.40
C HIS A 286 2.09 7.77 7.55
N ARG A 287 2.18 7.59 6.22
CA ARG A 287 2.13 8.70 5.25
C ARG A 287 0.84 9.50 5.42
N THR A 288 -0.30 8.83 5.55
CA THR A 288 -1.61 9.47 5.71
C THR A 288 -1.68 10.22 7.03
N GLU A 289 -1.28 9.58 8.13
CA GLU A 289 -1.25 10.19 9.46
C GLU A 289 -0.37 11.45 9.48
N SER A 290 0.82 11.38 8.87
CA SER A 290 1.74 12.51 8.77
C SER A 290 1.17 13.64 7.92
N THR A 291 0.55 13.29 6.79
CA THR A 291 -0.06 14.27 5.87
C THR A 291 -1.24 14.98 6.52
N MET A 292 -2.15 14.24 7.17
CA MET A 292 -3.31 14.86 7.82
C MET A 292 -2.92 15.64 9.08
N THR A 293 -1.84 15.24 9.75
CA THR A 293 -1.23 16.04 10.82
C THR A 293 -0.71 17.37 10.30
N GLU A 294 -0.08 17.40 9.12
CA GLU A 294 0.33 18.66 8.47
C GLU A 294 -0.88 19.51 8.08
N VAL A 295 -1.91 18.91 7.44
CA VAL A 295 -3.16 19.60 7.05
C VAL A 295 -3.81 20.32 8.23
N TYR A 296 -3.93 19.65 9.38
CA TYR A 296 -4.60 20.20 10.57
C TYR A 296 -3.63 20.86 11.57
N GLY A 297 -2.32 20.81 11.31
CA GLY A 297 -1.27 21.37 12.16
C GLY A 297 -0.99 20.62 13.47
N SER A 298 -1.71 19.53 13.76
CA SER A 298 -1.50 18.71 14.96
C SER A 298 -2.20 17.37 14.94
N TRP A 299 -1.73 16.46 15.78
CA TRP A 299 -2.43 15.22 16.14
C TRP A 299 -2.14 14.84 17.59
N GLN A 300 -3.07 15.15 18.48
CA GLN A 300 -3.07 14.66 19.86
C GLN A 300 -4.07 13.51 19.97
N GLN A 301 -3.56 12.31 20.26
CA GLN A 301 -4.34 11.06 20.21
C GLN A 301 -5.50 10.99 21.21
N ASN A 302 -5.57 11.94 22.17
CA ASN A 302 -6.61 12.07 23.20
C ASN A 302 -7.38 13.39 23.12
N ARG A 303 -7.53 13.94 21.93
CA ARG A 303 -8.19 15.22 21.66
C ARG A 303 -9.13 15.07 20.45
N THR A 304 -10.07 16.00 20.30
CA THR A 304 -11.02 16.08 19.16
C THR A 304 -11.20 17.53 18.72
N SER A 305 -10.11 18.31 18.76
CA SER A 305 -10.17 19.77 18.50
C SER A 305 -10.44 20.11 17.03
N HIS A 306 -10.18 19.17 16.14
CA HIS A 306 -10.46 19.22 14.72
C HIS A 306 -10.79 17.82 14.18
N ASN A 307 -11.21 17.74 12.91
CA ASN A 307 -11.77 16.53 12.35
C ASN A 307 -10.77 15.38 12.20
N TRP A 308 -9.48 15.65 11.90
CA TRP A 308 -8.44 14.61 11.93
C TRP A 308 -8.29 13.93 13.29
N GLU A 309 -8.33 14.70 14.38
CA GLU A 309 -8.26 14.15 15.73
C GLU A 309 -9.50 13.35 16.12
N ARG A 310 -10.68 13.80 15.68
CA ARG A 310 -11.92 13.05 15.82
C ARG A 310 -11.90 11.74 15.04
N PHE A 311 -11.32 11.74 13.83
CA PHE A 311 -11.14 10.55 13.01
C PHE A 311 -10.19 9.55 13.67
N ALA A 312 -9.01 10.04 14.07
CA ALA A 312 -7.91 9.22 14.57
C ALA A 312 -7.99 8.91 16.07
N LEU A 313 -9.11 9.24 16.74
CA LEU A 313 -9.30 9.03 18.17
C LEU A 313 -9.28 7.53 18.49
N VAL A 314 -8.49 7.12 19.49
CA VAL A 314 -8.43 5.74 19.98
C VAL A 314 -8.94 5.70 21.42
N LYS A 315 -9.98 4.91 21.69
CA LYS A 315 -10.60 4.84 23.02
C LYS A 315 -9.61 4.50 24.14
N HIS A 316 -8.69 3.55 23.90
CA HIS A 316 -7.70 3.14 24.88
C HIS A 316 -6.74 4.28 25.27
N LEU A 317 -6.37 5.12 24.30
CA LEU A 317 -5.46 6.26 24.48
C LEU A 317 -6.21 7.52 24.97
N SER A 318 -7.55 7.47 24.96
CA SER A 318 -8.46 8.58 25.21
C SER A 318 -9.50 8.23 26.29
N PRO A 319 -9.09 7.93 27.54
CA PRO A 319 -9.99 7.41 28.56
C PRO A 319 -11.18 8.34 28.86
N ASN A 320 -11.03 9.65 28.65
CA ASN A 320 -12.05 10.67 28.88
C ASN A 320 -13.19 10.69 27.84
N TYR A 321 -13.07 9.97 26.73
CA TYR A 321 -14.10 9.88 25.69
C TYR A 321 -14.89 8.59 25.83
N ALA A 322 -16.21 8.62 25.67
CA ALA A 322 -17.05 7.42 25.77
C ALA A 322 -16.98 6.50 24.52
N TYR A 323 -16.31 6.95 23.46
CA TYR A 323 -16.24 6.31 22.16
C TYR A 323 -14.82 6.44 21.56
N SER A 324 -14.58 5.76 20.44
CA SER A 324 -13.39 5.89 19.59
C SER A 324 -13.74 6.53 18.24
N GLY A 325 -12.77 7.09 17.56
CA GLY A 325 -12.84 7.34 16.11
C GLY A 325 -12.66 6.05 15.32
N CYS A 326 -12.19 6.17 14.08
CA CYS A 326 -11.70 5.07 13.26
C CYS A 326 -10.42 4.43 13.82
N GLY A 327 -9.76 5.10 14.76
CA GLY A 327 -8.48 4.66 15.31
C GLY A 327 -7.30 5.16 14.47
N ASN A 328 -6.15 4.54 14.63
CA ASN A 328 -4.95 4.87 13.89
C ASN A 328 -4.32 3.60 13.31
N ILE A 329 -3.23 3.73 12.58
CA ILE A 329 -2.66 2.64 11.80
C ILE A 329 -2.17 1.47 12.66
N HIS A 330 -1.85 1.74 13.93
CA HIS A 330 -1.46 0.77 14.94
C HIS A 330 -2.63 0.24 15.78
N PHE A 331 -3.64 1.07 16.03
CA PHE A 331 -4.73 0.83 16.96
C PHE A 331 -6.09 0.94 16.27
N PRO A 332 -6.73 -0.20 15.98
CA PRO A 332 -8.17 -0.23 15.76
C PRO A 332 -8.97 0.44 16.88
N PRO A 333 -10.24 0.80 16.62
CA PRO A 333 -11.09 1.48 17.60
C PRO A 333 -11.12 0.79 18.98
N ASN A 334 -11.06 -0.54 19.00
CA ASN A 334 -11.15 -1.36 20.20
C ASN A 334 -9.80 -1.86 20.72
N ALA A 335 -8.68 -1.52 20.08
CA ALA A 335 -7.36 -2.01 20.48
C ALA A 335 -6.97 -1.50 21.87
N THR A 336 -6.34 -2.37 22.67
CA THR A 336 -5.85 -2.06 24.02
C THR A 336 -4.33 -2.09 24.13
N SER A 337 -3.65 -2.33 23.01
CA SER A 337 -2.20 -2.37 22.88
C SER A 337 -1.85 -2.19 21.41
N ASP A 338 -0.58 -1.89 21.17
CA ASP A 338 -0.05 -1.71 19.83
C ASP A 338 -0.26 -2.97 18.96
N TYR A 339 -0.60 -2.77 17.67
CA TYR A 339 -0.86 -3.81 16.67
C TYR A 339 -1.95 -4.84 17.03
N ASN A 340 -2.84 -4.52 17.96
CA ASN A 340 -3.89 -5.45 18.41
C ASN A 340 -5.12 -5.42 17.48
N TYR A 341 -4.96 -5.97 16.28
CA TYR A 341 -6.00 -6.00 15.24
C TYR A 341 -7.13 -7.00 15.51
N ASN A 342 -6.93 -8.00 16.36
CA ASN A 342 -7.88 -9.08 16.57
C ASN A 342 -8.62 -9.02 17.91
N ASN A 343 -8.61 -7.87 18.59
CA ASN A 343 -9.32 -7.73 19.86
C ASN A 343 -10.84 -7.94 19.67
N PRO A 344 -11.48 -8.91 20.34
CA PRO A 344 -12.92 -9.15 20.18
C PRO A 344 -13.78 -8.18 20.99
N ALA A 345 -13.19 -7.36 21.86
CA ALA A 345 -13.93 -6.44 22.73
C ALA A 345 -14.76 -5.44 21.91
N THR A 346 -15.98 -5.17 22.39
CA THR A 346 -16.85 -4.15 21.80
C THR A 346 -16.41 -2.76 22.20
N VAL A 347 -16.41 -1.83 21.24
CA VAL A 347 -16.24 -0.39 21.48
C VAL A 347 -17.29 0.38 20.69
N ASN A 348 -17.77 1.50 21.21
CA ASN A 348 -18.54 2.45 20.41
C ASN A 348 -17.58 3.27 19.56
N THR A 349 -17.83 3.40 18.27
CA THR A 349 -17.05 4.23 17.35
C THR A 349 -17.92 5.19 16.56
N ASN A 350 -17.42 6.38 16.23
CA ASN A 350 -18.05 7.30 15.28
C ASN A 350 -17.44 7.21 13.87
N CYS A 351 -16.76 6.12 13.52
CA CYS A 351 -16.05 5.98 12.26
C CYS A 351 -16.98 6.14 11.04
N ASP A 352 -18.13 5.46 11.03
CA ASP A 352 -19.13 5.53 9.95
C ASP A 352 -19.67 6.96 9.71
N ASP A 353 -19.62 7.84 10.72
CA ASP A 353 -20.07 9.25 10.61
C ASP A 353 -19.21 10.03 9.60
N PHE A 354 -17.95 9.61 9.37
CA PHE A 354 -17.04 10.26 8.41
C PHE A 354 -17.46 10.13 6.95
N ALA A 355 -18.35 9.18 6.62
CA ALA A 355 -19.01 9.16 5.31
C ALA A 355 -19.79 10.46 5.03
N ASN A 356 -20.21 11.19 6.08
CA ASN A 356 -20.95 12.45 5.98
C ASN A 356 -20.05 13.70 6.04
N TYR A 357 -18.72 13.56 6.16
CA TYR A 357 -17.81 14.70 6.26
C TYR A 357 -18.01 15.66 5.06
N PRO A 358 -18.21 16.98 5.30
CA PRO A 358 -17.91 17.72 6.52
C PRO A 358 -19.08 17.86 7.49
N ASN A 359 -20.26 17.35 7.13
CA ASN A 359 -21.49 17.45 7.92
C ASN A 359 -21.58 16.32 8.96
N LEU A 360 -20.57 16.24 9.83
CA LEU A 360 -20.52 15.24 10.89
C LEU A 360 -21.60 15.51 11.95
N SER A 361 -22.09 14.44 12.57
CA SER A 361 -23.12 14.53 13.59
C SER A 361 -22.63 15.28 14.84
N ASP A 362 -23.52 16.08 15.46
CA ASP A 362 -23.32 16.72 16.76
C ASP A 362 -24.59 16.56 17.63
N PRO A 363 -24.57 15.71 18.69
CA PRO A 363 -23.44 14.92 19.17
C PRO A 363 -22.99 13.83 18.18
N PRO A 364 -21.77 13.27 18.32
CA PRO A 364 -21.26 12.23 17.43
C PRO A 364 -22.19 11.01 17.35
N ALA A 365 -22.49 10.59 16.12
CA ALA A 365 -23.22 9.34 15.88
C ALA A 365 -22.25 8.18 16.12
N VAL A 366 -22.55 7.35 17.11
CA VAL A 366 -21.68 6.22 17.51
C VAL A 366 -22.39 4.89 17.34
N GLN A 367 -21.68 3.88 16.86
CA GLN A 367 -22.16 2.51 16.73
C GLN A 367 -21.21 1.52 17.41
N PRO A 368 -21.72 0.42 18.00
CA PRO A 368 -20.87 -0.61 18.58
C PRO A 368 -20.20 -1.44 17.47
N VAL A 369 -18.88 -1.60 17.56
CA VAL A 369 -18.08 -2.45 16.67
C VAL A 369 -17.22 -3.42 17.47
N THR A 370 -16.87 -4.54 16.85
CA THR A 370 -15.82 -5.48 17.28
C THR A 370 -14.87 -5.73 16.11
N CYS A 371 -13.80 -6.51 16.32
CA CYS A 371 -12.89 -6.82 15.21
C CYS A 371 -13.54 -7.56 14.03
N SER A 372 -14.74 -8.13 14.21
CA SER A 372 -15.49 -8.71 13.11
C SER A 372 -15.78 -7.74 11.96
N ALA A 373 -15.86 -6.43 12.23
CA ALA A 373 -16.02 -5.40 11.20
C ALA A 373 -14.87 -5.37 10.18
N TRP A 374 -13.70 -5.91 10.55
CA TRP A 374 -12.54 -6.09 9.69
C TRP A 374 -12.00 -7.52 9.75
N SER A 375 -12.87 -8.50 9.99
CA SER A 375 -12.50 -9.92 10.06
C SER A 375 -11.36 -10.26 11.05
N CYS A 376 -11.09 -9.39 12.01
CA CYS A 376 -10.00 -9.51 12.98
C CYS A 376 -8.62 -9.69 12.34
N ASP A 377 -8.45 -9.18 11.12
CA ASP A 377 -7.22 -9.29 10.31
C ASP A 377 -6.54 -7.92 10.15
N HIS A 378 -5.21 -7.93 10.02
CA HIS A 378 -4.40 -6.70 9.91
C HIS A 378 -4.69 -5.94 8.61
N LEU A 379 -4.62 -6.61 7.46
CA LEU A 379 -4.85 -5.94 6.17
C LEU A 379 -6.30 -5.49 6.03
N ALA A 380 -7.24 -6.33 6.47
CA ALA A 380 -8.65 -5.96 6.47
C ALA A 380 -8.93 -4.77 7.41
N TYR A 381 -8.23 -4.63 8.53
CA TYR A 381 -8.32 -3.42 9.37
C TYR A 381 -7.82 -2.20 8.62
N LEU A 382 -6.68 -2.28 7.93
CA LEU A 382 -6.20 -1.17 7.11
C LEU A 382 -7.25 -0.82 6.04
N GLY A 383 -7.89 -1.82 5.42
CA GLY A 383 -9.00 -1.61 4.48
C GLY A 383 -10.19 -0.89 5.12
N TYR A 384 -10.60 -1.31 6.31
CA TYR A 384 -11.61 -0.63 7.11
C TYR A 384 -11.19 0.82 7.39
N TRP A 385 -9.98 1.07 7.85
CA TRP A 385 -9.51 2.42 8.19
C TRP A 385 -9.45 3.34 6.96
N PHE A 386 -8.85 2.88 5.86
CA PHE A 386 -8.72 3.65 4.63
C PHE A 386 -10.06 3.93 3.94
N SER A 387 -10.98 2.96 3.91
CA SER A 387 -12.31 3.16 3.30
C SER A 387 -13.18 4.18 4.03
N HIS A 388 -12.84 4.55 5.27
CA HIS A 388 -13.51 5.61 6.01
C HIS A 388 -12.88 6.99 5.83
N LEU A 389 -11.79 7.12 5.07
CA LEU A 389 -11.31 8.45 4.69
C LEU A 389 -12.38 9.17 3.85
N PRO A 390 -12.76 10.41 4.23
CA PRO A 390 -13.73 11.18 3.47
C PRO A 390 -13.35 11.33 1.99
N ALA A 391 -14.35 11.21 1.12
CA ALA A 391 -14.22 11.30 -0.34
C ALA A 391 -15.27 12.24 -0.97
N ASN A 392 -15.90 13.09 -0.16
CA ASN A 392 -16.98 13.97 -0.60
C ASN A 392 -16.46 15.17 -1.40
N PRO A 393 -17.24 15.73 -2.34
CA PRO A 393 -16.81 16.89 -3.12
C PRO A 393 -16.81 18.18 -2.27
N ALA A 394 -16.21 19.23 -2.83
CA ALA A 394 -16.10 20.57 -2.24
C ALA A 394 -15.25 20.62 -0.95
N CYS A 395 -15.47 21.65 -0.13
CA CYS A 395 -14.71 21.90 1.10
C CYS A 395 -15.58 22.02 2.32
N GLY A 396 -14.96 21.69 3.44
CA GLY A 396 -15.54 21.84 4.76
C GLY A 396 -15.52 23.30 5.21
N PRO A 397 -16.32 23.64 6.22
CA PRO A 397 -16.27 24.96 6.86
C PRO A 397 -14.92 25.21 7.54
N ASP A 398 -14.10 24.17 7.75
CA ASP A 398 -12.71 24.22 8.25
C ASP A 398 -11.67 24.56 7.17
N SER A 399 -12.10 24.86 5.93
CA SER A 399 -11.23 25.14 4.77
C SER A 399 -10.32 23.98 4.35
N VAL A 400 -10.68 22.76 4.76
CA VAL A 400 -10.06 21.51 4.33
C VAL A 400 -10.96 20.86 3.26
N ALA A 401 -10.36 20.18 2.29
CA ALA A 401 -11.12 19.44 1.27
C ALA A 401 -11.92 18.30 1.90
N ASN A 402 -13.13 18.11 1.41
CA ASN A 402 -14.01 17.02 1.81
C ASN A 402 -13.53 15.64 1.32
N ASP A 403 -12.62 15.65 0.35
CA ASP A 403 -11.94 14.48 -0.18
C ASP A 403 -10.50 14.44 0.36
N TRP A 404 -10.28 13.62 1.39
CA TRP A 404 -8.97 13.45 2.01
C TRP A 404 -8.01 12.62 1.15
N TRP A 405 -8.51 11.87 0.17
CA TRP A 405 -7.65 11.17 -0.79
C TRP A 405 -6.82 12.13 -1.64
N LYS A 406 -7.26 13.38 -1.83
CA LYS A 406 -6.45 14.43 -2.47
C LYS A 406 -5.14 14.68 -1.71
N TYR A 407 -5.21 14.78 -0.39
CA TYR A 407 -4.02 15.00 0.46
C TYR A 407 -3.14 13.75 0.48
N PHE A 408 -3.75 12.57 0.62
CA PHE A 408 -3.04 11.30 0.52
C PHE A 408 -2.23 11.25 -0.78
N ALA A 409 -2.88 11.47 -1.92
CA ALA A 409 -2.29 11.34 -3.25
C ALA A 409 -1.32 12.48 -3.60
N ASN A 410 -1.52 13.68 -3.05
CA ASN A 410 -0.65 14.84 -3.29
C ASN A 410 -0.32 15.57 -1.97
N PRO A 411 0.82 15.23 -1.32
CA PRO A 411 1.21 15.84 -0.05
C PRO A 411 1.49 17.35 -0.15
N ALA A 412 1.71 17.90 -1.35
CA ALA A 412 1.89 19.35 -1.50
C ALA A 412 0.63 20.15 -1.15
N LEU A 413 -0.55 19.53 -1.25
CA LEU A 413 -1.80 20.14 -0.83
C LEU A 413 -1.89 20.33 0.69
N ALA A 414 -1.10 19.59 1.47
CA ALA A 414 -1.06 19.76 2.93
C ALA A 414 -0.37 21.07 3.36
N LEU A 415 0.53 21.61 2.54
CA LEU A 415 1.21 22.88 2.81
C LEU A 415 0.28 24.09 2.75
N ASN A 416 -0.80 23.99 1.99
CA ASN A 416 -1.84 24.99 1.88
C ASN A 416 -3.20 24.29 1.64
N PRO A 417 -3.86 23.77 2.69
CA PRO A 417 -5.07 22.95 2.56
C PRO A 417 -6.20 23.54 1.70
N PRO A 418 -6.45 24.88 1.69
CA PRO A 418 -7.42 25.49 0.80
C PRO A 418 -7.17 25.26 -0.69
N ASP A 419 -5.94 24.98 -1.14
CA ASP A 419 -5.67 24.72 -2.55
C ASP A 419 -6.34 23.42 -3.02
N ALA A 420 -6.52 22.44 -2.14
CA ALA A 420 -7.25 21.21 -2.42
C ALA A 420 -8.75 21.45 -2.69
N CYS A 421 -9.28 22.60 -2.27
CA CYS A 421 -10.64 23.04 -2.59
C CYS A 421 -10.81 23.45 -4.04
N LEU A 422 -9.77 24.08 -4.59
CA LEU A 422 -9.80 24.74 -5.90
C LEU A 422 -9.63 23.77 -7.07
N THR A 423 -9.14 22.56 -6.81
CA THR A 423 -8.87 21.53 -7.83
C THR A 423 -10.11 20.76 -8.30
N THR A 424 -11.32 21.18 -7.89
CA THR A 424 -12.56 20.54 -8.34
C THR A 424 -12.94 21.13 -9.70
N PRO A 425 -12.75 20.46 -10.86
CA PRO A 425 -13.32 20.96 -12.10
C PRO A 425 -14.84 20.99 -11.92
N THR A 426 -15.40 22.19 -11.95
CA THR A 426 -16.85 22.35 -12.10
C THR A 426 -17.21 21.66 -13.42
N PRO A 427 -18.13 20.68 -13.45
CA PRO A 427 -18.53 20.06 -14.70
C PRO A 427 -19.08 21.17 -15.61
N THR A 428 -18.35 21.47 -16.69
CA THR A 428 -18.86 22.33 -17.74
C THR A 428 -19.98 21.53 -18.41
N PRO A 429 -21.23 22.02 -18.48
CA PRO A 429 -22.30 21.29 -19.13
C PRO A 429 -21.88 21.01 -20.58
N THR A 430 -21.70 19.73 -20.89
CA THR A 430 -21.43 19.29 -22.25
C THR A 430 -22.65 19.65 -23.07
N ALA A 431 -22.50 20.58 -24.01
CA ALA A 431 -23.56 20.91 -24.95
C ALA A 431 -23.97 19.64 -25.67
N THR A 432 -25.22 19.20 -25.46
CA THR A 432 -25.81 18.10 -26.21
C THR A 432 -25.84 18.53 -27.69
N HIS A 433 -24.89 18.04 -28.47
CA HIS A 433 -24.99 18.13 -29.92
C HIS A 433 -26.13 17.22 -30.35
N THR A 434 -27.29 17.81 -30.62
CA THR A 434 -28.36 17.14 -31.36
C THR A 434 -27.79 16.69 -32.70
N LEU A 435 -27.56 15.38 -32.84
CA LEU A 435 -27.12 14.79 -34.10
C LEU A 435 -28.25 14.95 -35.12
N THR A 436 -28.04 15.82 -36.11
CA THR A 436 -28.85 15.88 -37.32
C THR A 436 -28.71 14.54 -38.05
N PRO A 437 -29.80 13.85 -38.43
CA PRO A 437 -29.71 12.54 -39.08
C PRO A 437 -29.02 12.67 -40.45
N THR A 438 -27.94 11.91 -40.64
CA THR A 438 -27.23 11.76 -41.92
C THR A 438 -28.11 10.99 -42.92
N PRO A 439 -28.30 11.48 -44.16
CA PRO A 439 -29.11 10.78 -45.16
C PRO A 439 -28.45 9.46 -45.59
N THR A 440 -29.23 8.38 -45.57
CA THR A 440 -28.84 7.04 -46.01
C THR A 440 -28.54 6.99 -47.52
N PRO A 441 -27.38 6.49 -47.97
CA PRO A 441 -27.10 6.34 -49.39
C PRO A 441 -27.94 5.21 -50.02
N THR A 442 -28.51 5.49 -51.19
CA THR A 442 -29.31 4.57 -52.01
C THR A 442 -28.41 3.57 -52.75
N PRO A 443 -28.72 2.24 -52.77
CA PRO A 443 -27.90 1.25 -53.45
C PRO A 443 -28.00 1.36 -54.99
N THR A 444 -26.85 1.28 -55.66
CA THR A 444 -26.71 1.25 -57.12
C THR A 444 -26.76 -0.20 -57.63
N PRO A 445 -27.46 -0.52 -58.74
CA PRO A 445 -27.65 -1.90 -59.19
C PRO A 445 -26.39 -2.50 -59.83
N THR A 446 -26.06 -3.74 -59.43
CA THR A 446 -24.94 -4.56 -59.91
C THR A 446 -25.25 -5.23 -61.26
N ALA A 447 -24.32 -5.17 -62.22
CA ALA A 447 -24.42 -5.83 -63.52
C ALA A 447 -24.13 -7.34 -63.43
N THR A 448 -24.94 -8.15 -64.10
CA THR A 448 -24.84 -9.62 -64.19
C THR A 448 -23.81 -10.03 -65.24
N HIS A 449 -22.82 -10.86 -64.86
CA HIS A 449 -21.91 -11.52 -65.81
C HIS A 449 -22.34 -12.97 -66.09
N THR A 450 -22.43 -13.33 -67.37
CA THR A 450 -22.77 -14.65 -67.89
C THR A 450 -21.55 -15.58 -67.90
N LEU A 451 -21.70 -16.80 -67.37
CA LEU A 451 -20.64 -17.82 -67.31
C LEU A 451 -20.46 -18.56 -68.64
N THR A 452 -19.21 -18.85 -69.02
CA THR A 452 -18.82 -19.67 -70.18
C THR A 452 -18.41 -21.08 -69.70
N PRO A 453 -18.79 -22.18 -70.38
CA PRO A 453 -18.59 -23.55 -69.88
C PRO A 453 -17.15 -24.08 -70.02
N THR A 454 -16.70 -24.81 -68.98
CA THR A 454 -15.40 -25.48 -68.86
C THR A 454 -15.40 -26.89 -69.50
N PRO A 455 -14.35 -27.31 -70.24
CA PRO A 455 -14.29 -28.62 -70.88
C PRO A 455 -13.92 -29.78 -69.94
N THR A 456 -14.47 -30.96 -70.25
CA THR A 456 -14.32 -32.25 -69.57
C THR A 456 -12.97 -32.94 -69.86
N PRO A 457 -12.23 -33.44 -68.86
CA PRO A 457 -11.10 -34.34 -69.09
C PRO A 457 -11.48 -35.83 -69.09
N THR A 458 -10.82 -36.57 -70.00
CA THR A 458 -10.93 -38.00 -70.35
C THR A 458 -10.30 -38.94 -69.31
N LEU A 459 -10.88 -40.14 -69.14
CA LEU A 459 -10.39 -41.22 -68.26
C LEU A 459 -9.39 -42.17 -68.97
N THR A 460 -8.37 -42.63 -68.24
CA THR A 460 -7.49 -43.76 -68.62
C THR A 460 -7.08 -44.54 -67.32
N PRO A 461 -6.62 -45.81 -67.38
CA PRO A 461 -7.24 -46.91 -66.63
C PRO A 461 -6.45 -47.38 -65.40
N THR A 462 -7.17 -48.11 -64.54
CA THR A 462 -6.77 -48.73 -63.28
C THR A 462 -5.66 -49.80 -63.41
N ALA A 463 -4.75 -49.83 -62.43
CA ALA A 463 -3.87 -50.96 -62.16
C ALA A 463 -4.03 -51.45 -60.69
N THR A 464 -3.77 -52.75 -60.53
CA THR A 464 -4.21 -53.74 -59.53
C THR A 464 -3.66 -53.58 -58.10
N VAL A 465 -4.45 -54.07 -57.13
CA VAL A 465 -4.20 -54.17 -55.67
C VAL A 465 -3.17 -55.24 -55.29
N THR A 466 -2.35 -54.98 -54.26
CA THR A 466 -1.62 -56.01 -53.46
C THR A 466 -1.69 -55.67 -51.94
N PRO A 467 -1.86 -56.64 -51.00
CA PRO A 467 -2.21 -56.41 -49.58
C PRO A 467 -0.99 -56.23 -48.62
N PRO A 468 -1.22 -55.94 -47.31
CA PRO A 468 -0.25 -55.26 -46.45
C PRO A 468 0.71 -56.21 -45.71
N GLN A 469 1.87 -55.68 -45.30
CA GLN A 469 2.76 -56.32 -44.33
C GLN A 469 2.88 -55.48 -43.05
N PHE A 470 2.56 -56.13 -41.92
CA PHE A 470 2.78 -55.67 -40.56
C PHE A 470 4.26 -55.78 -40.19
N LEU A 471 4.79 -54.79 -39.47
CA LEU A 471 6.08 -54.87 -38.79
C LEU A 471 5.92 -54.35 -37.34
N TYR A 472 6.04 -55.29 -36.40
CA TYR A 472 6.22 -55.09 -34.96
C TYR A 472 7.70 -54.83 -34.65
N LEU A 473 7.99 -53.99 -33.64
CA LEU A 473 9.14 -54.10 -32.72
C LEU A 473 9.00 -53.04 -31.57
N PRO A 474 9.65 -53.23 -30.40
CA PRO A 474 8.95 -53.32 -29.12
C PRO A 474 9.36 -52.26 -28.09
N VAL A 475 8.52 -52.16 -27.06
CA VAL A 475 8.71 -51.38 -25.84
C VAL A 475 9.82 -51.99 -24.98
N ILE A 476 10.75 -51.15 -24.49
CA ILE A 476 11.66 -51.48 -23.38
C ILE A 476 11.35 -50.52 -22.23
N LEU A 477 10.80 -51.06 -21.15
CA LEU A 477 10.76 -50.45 -19.82
C LEU A 477 11.99 -50.92 -19.04
N ARG A 478 12.66 -50.02 -18.33
CA ARG A 478 13.57 -50.37 -17.23
C ARG A 478 13.07 -49.72 -15.95
N HIS A 479 13.04 -50.55 -14.92
CA HIS A 479 12.85 -50.22 -13.52
C HIS A 479 14.00 -49.37 -12.97
#